data_AF-A0A645IV31-F1
#
_entry.id   AF-A0A645IV31-F1
#
_cell.length_a   1.000
_cell.length_b   1.000
_cell.length_c   1.000
_cell.angle_alpha   90.00
_cell.angle_beta   90.00
_cell.angle_gamma   90.00
#
_symmetry.space_group_name_H-M   'P 1'
#
loop_
_entity.id
_entity.type
_entity.pdbx_description
1 polymer ?
#
loop_
_entity_poly.entity_id
_entity_poly.type
_entity_poly.pdbx_seq_one_letter_code
_entity_poly.pdbx_strand_id
1 'polypeptide(L)'
;MRPWPVAHTLLEGQRIKVWAGQAVELTTADEPGTVIATDKEALYVACGGGTVLKMMELQPAGKKRMSAADYLRGGACEIHEGTRFETDGQ
;
A
#
# COMPACT_ATOMS: atom_id res chain seq x y z
N MET A 1 -2.34 22.32 -5.39
CA MET A 1 -1.81 21.00 -5.75
C MET A 1 -2.37 20.00 -4.75
N ARG A 2 -3.52 19.38 -5.06
CA ARG A 2 -4.25 18.49 -4.13
C ARG A 2 -3.68 17.09 -4.32
N PRO A 3 -3.29 16.37 -3.25
CA PRO A 3 -2.66 15.07 -3.37
C PRO A 3 -3.66 14.14 -4.05
N TRP A 4 -3.17 13.52 -5.11
CA TRP A 4 -3.78 12.52 -5.98
C TRP A 4 -4.63 11.50 -5.17
N PRO A 5 -5.73 10.97 -5.74
CA PRO A 5 -6.88 10.42 -4.99
C PRO A 5 -6.41 9.46 -3.91
N VAL A 6 -7.08 9.51 -2.76
CA VAL A 6 -6.87 8.56 -1.65
C VAL A 6 -6.87 7.16 -2.25
N ALA A 7 -5.67 6.64 -2.51
CA ALA A 7 -5.51 5.35 -3.16
C ALA A 7 -6.13 4.36 -2.19
N HIS A 8 -7.08 3.59 -2.68
CA HIS A 8 -7.69 2.55 -1.89
C HIS A 8 -7.38 1.24 -2.58
N THR A 9 -7.11 0.25 -1.76
CA THR A 9 -6.70 -1.05 -2.22
C THR A 9 -7.44 -2.09 -1.41
N LEU A 10 -7.68 -3.25 -2.00
CA LEU A 10 -8.28 -4.39 -1.33
C LEU A 10 -7.17 -5.35 -0.93
N LEU A 11 -7.22 -5.81 0.31
CA LEU A 11 -6.36 -6.88 0.80
C LEU A 11 -7.24 -7.89 1.52
N GLU A 12 -7.28 -9.12 1.02
CA GLU A 12 -8.11 -10.20 1.56
C GLU A 12 -9.61 -9.79 1.72
N GLY A 13 -10.14 -9.04 0.74
CA GLY A 13 -11.50 -8.49 0.80
C GLY A 13 -11.70 -7.32 1.76
N GLN A 14 -10.66 -6.88 2.49
CA GLN A 14 -10.69 -5.67 3.31
C GLN A 14 -10.19 -4.46 2.53
N ARG A 15 -11.01 -3.39 2.50
CA ARG A 15 -10.59 -2.11 1.94
C ARG A 15 -9.60 -1.41 2.86
N ILE A 16 -8.44 -1.07 2.31
CA ILE A 16 -7.40 -0.28 2.96
C ILE A 16 -7.30 1.06 2.23
N LYS A 17 -7.43 2.16 2.98
CA LYS A 17 -7.24 3.52 2.46
C LYS A 17 -5.82 3.98 2.73
N VAL A 18 -5.15 4.52 1.73
CA VAL A 18 -3.82 5.13 1.85
C VAL A 18 -3.99 6.63 2.14
N TRP A 19 -3.54 7.05 3.31
CA TRP A 19 -3.64 8.45 3.75
C TRP A 19 -2.39 9.25 3.42
N ALA A 20 -1.22 8.62 3.53
CA ALA A 20 0.05 9.21 3.19
C ALA A 20 0.90 8.20 2.44
N GLY A 21 1.35 8.62 1.26
CA GLY A 21 2.32 7.89 0.48
C GLY A 21 3.13 8.86 -0.36
N GLN A 22 4.33 8.45 -0.73
CA GLN A 22 5.24 9.21 -1.55
C GLN A 22 5.67 8.35 -2.74
N ALA A 23 5.54 8.88 -3.95
CA ALA A 23 6.16 8.26 -5.11
C ALA A 23 7.68 8.35 -4.93
N VAL A 24 8.34 7.22 -5.03
CA VAL A 24 9.80 7.12 -4.94
C VAL A 24 10.37 6.92 -6.33
N GLU A 25 11.61 7.36 -6.55
CA GLU A 25 12.35 7.14 -7.81
C GLU A 25 12.84 5.68 -7.89
N LEU A 26 11.94 4.74 -7.63
CA LEU A 26 12.12 3.32 -7.85
C LEU A 26 11.20 2.90 -8.99
N THR A 27 11.70 2.00 -9.81
CA THR A 27 10.92 1.37 -10.86
C THR A 27 10.87 -0.13 -10.60
N THR A 28 9.74 -0.74 -10.93
CA THR A 28 9.55 -2.18 -10.82
C THR A 28 8.88 -2.71 -12.08
N ALA A 29 9.24 -3.95 -12.42
CA ALA A 29 8.57 -4.73 -13.46
C ALA A 29 7.38 -5.55 -12.91
N ASP A 30 7.14 -5.49 -11.60
CA ASP A 30 6.01 -6.15 -10.96
C ASP A 30 4.67 -5.57 -11.42
N GLU A 31 3.64 -6.42 -11.36
CA GLU A 31 2.28 -5.99 -11.65
C GLU A 31 1.80 -4.94 -10.64
N PRO A 32 0.95 -3.97 -11.06
CA PRO A 32 0.34 -3.01 -10.16
C PRO A 32 -0.42 -3.70 -9.01
N GLY A 33 -0.20 -3.22 -7.79
CA GLY A 33 -0.72 -3.80 -6.56
C GLY A 33 0.25 -4.76 -5.86
N THR A 34 1.36 -5.15 -6.47
CA THR A 34 2.34 -6.04 -5.82
C THR A 34 3.20 -5.28 -4.81
N VAL A 35 3.34 -5.83 -3.61
CA VAL A 35 4.29 -5.35 -2.61
C VAL A 35 5.69 -5.78 -3.03
N ILE A 36 6.52 -4.81 -3.36
CA ILE A 36 7.90 -5.07 -3.79
C ILE A 36 8.88 -5.12 -2.62
N ALA A 37 8.57 -4.38 -1.55
CA ALA A 37 9.39 -4.31 -0.35
C ALA A 37 8.53 -3.86 0.83
N THR A 38 8.91 -4.30 2.02
CA THR A 38 8.33 -3.82 3.28
C THR A 38 9.44 -3.36 4.20
N ASP A 39 9.40 -2.10 4.61
CA ASP A 39 10.27 -1.55 5.63
C ASP A 39 9.58 -1.55 7.00
N LYS A 40 10.38 -1.41 8.06
CA LYS A 40 9.85 -1.23 9.42
C LYS A 40 9.02 0.04 9.60
N GLU A 41 9.10 0.97 8.64
CA GLU A 41 8.41 2.26 8.67
C GLU A 41 7.32 2.38 7.59
N ALA A 42 7.49 1.71 6.44
CA ALA A 42 6.70 1.95 5.23
C ALA A 42 6.54 0.68 4.37
N LEU A 43 5.56 0.68 3.48
CA LEU A 43 5.35 -0.35 2.47
C LEU A 43 5.68 0.20 1.09
N TYR A 44 6.31 -0.58 0.22
CA TYR A 44 6.55 -0.21 -1.17
C TYR A 44 5.68 -1.07 -2.07
N VAL A 45 4.85 -0.42 -2.86
CA VAL A 45 3.87 -1.09 -3.72
C VAL A 45 4.09 -0.66 -5.16
N ALA A 46 4.16 -1.65 -6.04
CA ALA A 46 4.16 -1.47 -7.48
C ALA A 46 2.87 -0.79 -7.93
N CYS A 47 3.00 0.24 -8.74
CA CYS A 47 1.90 0.99 -9.33
C CYS A 47 2.00 0.93 -10.86
N GLY A 48 0.91 1.35 -11.52
CA GLY A 48 0.86 1.44 -12.98
C GLY A 48 2.05 2.21 -13.58
N GLY A 49 2.49 1.79 -14.76
CA GLY A 49 3.63 2.39 -15.46
C GLY A 49 5.00 2.04 -14.87
N GLY A 50 5.08 0.97 -14.07
CA GLY A 50 6.33 0.52 -13.43
C GLY A 50 6.81 1.45 -12.32
N THR A 51 5.91 2.25 -11.75
CA THR A 51 6.23 3.18 -10.67
C THR A 51 6.09 2.51 -9.31
N VAL A 52 6.71 3.10 -8.28
CA VAL A 52 6.64 2.58 -6.92
C VAL A 52 6.10 3.65 -5.98
N LEU A 53 5.13 3.24 -5.17
CA LEU A 53 4.55 4.07 -4.13
C LEU A 53 5.04 3.59 -2.75
N LYS A 54 5.72 4.47 -2.02
CA LYS A 54 6.05 4.28 -0.61
C LYS A 54 4.88 4.72 0.25
N MET A 55 4.12 3.78 0.78
CA MET A 55 3.00 4.01 1.70
C MET A 55 3.50 4.12 3.13
N MET A 56 3.21 5.24 3.78
CA MET A 56 3.61 5.52 5.16
C MET A 56 2.44 5.45 6.13
N GLU A 57 1.23 5.81 5.70
CA GLU A 57 0.03 5.78 6.54
C GLU A 57 -1.15 5.19 5.80
N LEU A 58 -1.85 4.29 6.49
CA LEU A 58 -2.94 3.51 5.94
C LEU A 58 -4.05 3.30 6.98
N GLN A 59 -5.25 3.02 6.49
CA GLN A 59 -6.43 2.79 7.31
C GLN A 59 -7.18 1.56 6.80
N PRO A 60 -7.10 0.43 7.54
CA PRO A 60 -7.91 -0.74 7.26
C PRO A 60 -9.39 -0.49 7.57
N ALA A 61 -10.28 -1.16 6.87
CA ALA A 61 -11.71 -1.12 7.13
C ALA A 61 -12.02 -1.49 8.60
N GLY A 62 -12.76 -0.62 9.29
CA GLY A 62 -13.12 -0.82 10.71
C GLY A 62 -12.00 -0.49 11.72
N LYS A 63 -10.81 -0.07 11.29
CA LYS A 63 -9.73 0.38 12.18
C LYS A 63 -9.43 1.87 12.04
N LYS A 64 -8.72 2.42 13.03
CA LYS A 64 -8.19 3.79 12.98
C LYS A 64 -7.05 3.87 11.96
N ARG A 65 -6.81 5.07 11.44
CA ARG A 65 -5.59 5.38 10.67
C ARG A 65 -4.37 5.03 11.52
N MET A 66 -3.40 4.38 10.90
CA MET A 66 -2.16 3.94 11.53
C MET A 66 -1.01 4.05 10.54
N SER A 67 0.21 4.00 11.06
CA SER A 67 1.41 3.92 10.22
C SER A 67 1.46 2.55 9.51
N ALA A 68 2.15 2.50 8.38
CA ALA A 68 2.44 1.23 7.71
C ALA A 68 3.25 0.28 8.62
N ALA A 69 4.15 0.83 9.43
CA ALA A 69 4.84 0.12 10.51
C ALA A 69 3.88 -0.57 11.48
N ASP A 70 2.92 0.19 12.03
CA ASP A 70 1.93 -0.34 12.96
C ASP A 70 1.02 -1.37 12.30
N TYR A 71 0.71 -1.19 11.02
CA TYR A 71 -0.07 -2.15 10.27
C TYR A 71 0.65 -3.49 10.13
N LEU A 72 1.93 -3.46 9.74
CA LEU A 72 2.81 -4.63 9.65
C LEU A 72 2.97 -5.33 11.01
N ARG A 73 3.06 -4.57 12.10
CA ARG A 73 3.19 -5.11 13.47
C ARG A 73 1.88 -5.63 14.04
N GLY A 74 0.76 -5.03 13.65
CA GLY A 74 -0.56 -5.25 14.24
C GLY A 74 -1.22 -6.57 13.86
N GLY A 75 -0.56 -7.39 13.01
CA GLY A 75 -1.01 -8.73 12.62
C GLY A 75 -2.39 -8.74 11.96
N ALA A 76 -2.85 -7.61 11.42
CA ALA A 76 -4.17 -7.51 10.80
C ALA A 76 -4.21 -8.26 9.47
N CYS A 77 -3.07 -8.34 8.77
CA CYS A 77 -2.85 -9.14 7.58
C CYS A 77 -1.34 -9.39 7.45
N GLU A 78 -0.95 -10.58 6.98
CA GLU A 78 0.45 -10.90 6.68
C GLU A 78 0.82 -10.28 5.34
N ILE A 79 1.41 -9.08 5.38
CA ILE A 79 2.01 -8.48 4.18
C ILE A 79 3.49 -8.84 4.13
N HIS A 80 3.89 -9.42 3.00
CA HIS A 80 5.26 -9.71 2.66
C HIS A 80 5.56 -9.25 1.23
N GLU A 81 6.83 -9.33 0.85
CA GLU A 81 7.25 -9.16 -0.55
C GLU A 81 6.55 -10.21 -1.42
N GLY A 82 5.95 -9.76 -2.52
CA GLY A 82 5.11 -10.57 -3.40
C GLY A 82 3.63 -10.63 -3.00
N THR A 83 3.23 -10.11 -1.83
CA THR A 83 1.80 -9.94 -1.51
C THR A 83 1.17 -9.00 -2.54
N ARG A 84 0.09 -9.43 -3.18
CA ARG A 84 -0.63 -8.63 -4.17
C ARG A 84 -1.87 -8.03 -3.53
N PHE A 85 -1.94 -6.71 -3.58
CA PHE A 85 -3.17 -6.00 -3.34
C PHE A 85 -4.07 -6.06 -4.58
N GLU A 86 -5.35 -6.32 -4.35
CA GLU A 86 -6.36 -6.26 -5.38
C GLU A 86 -6.76 -4.80 -5.58
N THR A 87 -6.76 -4.34 -6.83
CA THR A 87 -7.35 -3.05 -7.18
C THR A 87 -8.85 -3.25 -7.36
N ASP A 88 -9.68 -2.39 -6.75
CA ASP A 88 -11.11 -2.29 -7.07
C ASP A 88 -11.19 -1.79 -8.52
N GLY A 89 -11.14 -2.73 -9.45
CA GLY A 89 -11.16 -2.47 -10.87
C GLY A 89 -12.56 -2.02 -11.26
N GLN A 90 -12.71 -0.72 -11.44
CA GLN A 90 -13.74 -0.14 -12.29
C GLN A 90 -13.10 0.63 -13.43
#